data_AF-A0A9X1PMN6-F1
#
_entry.id   AF-A0A9X1PMN6-F1
#
_cell.length_a   1.000
_cell.length_b   1.000
_cell.length_c   1.000
_cell.angle_alpha   90.00
_cell.angle_beta   90.00
_cell.angle_gamma   90.00
#
_symmetry.space_group_name_H-M   'P 1'
#
loop_
_entity.id
_entity.type
_entity.pdbx_description
1 polymer ?
#
loop_
_entity_poly.entity_id
_entity_poly.type
_entity_poly.pdbx_seq_one_letter_code
_entity_poly.pdbx_strand_id
1 'polypeptide(L)'
;MKKLLFYLVLLPTITFAQQVYQIHEVQQKAAPSGGDAYLEQFINANMQVPFESTVKGVNGRVYLKGIIEPNGHISHVEVARGLNPLCDQEAVRVISMYNAWKPAEQNGLKVRQAIIVPVTFKTGPLNTYDSTQTALIGYFDSKNAPTTDPKKYEYRSITPVDARGYVKGDVIYEERSGKKWNKVGTATFFRERFWYKPALAGSDSVQAMRIGARDENGASHATELVEHSNGQLLAYTEFGAFNRATLEKTYDLRGMVRSAKISGDSVNSYIRWFANGQIASIWDETTRTPPNVELITLINSWDSTGNQQLREGQGYWKSFNITPQGKWFLEQGAVSRGLKQGKWIGKWADSTVYYEEVYESGILKNGFAIEDGQRVEYETAKSNPQFKGGVKEMYKFLGMNIKFPSLASRARVSGQVRISFTVCEDGSVCDYKVEQGLGFGTEDEAMRAVKMMSGHWEPGTMRGKPVRVRCQVPINFQSI
;
A
#
# COMPACT_ATOMS: atom_id res chain seq x y z
N MET A 1 5.77 -69.14 -24.00
CA MET A 1 5.80 -67.66 -23.94
C MET A 1 7.14 -67.23 -23.35
N LYS A 2 8.02 -66.61 -24.16
CA LYS A 2 9.35 -66.13 -23.72
C LYS A 2 9.16 -64.84 -22.89
N LYS A 3 9.62 -64.83 -21.64
CA LYS A 3 9.68 -63.61 -20.81
C LYS A 3 10.95 -62.83 -21.22
N LEU A 4 10.75 -61.70 -21.89
CA LEU A 4 11.80 -60.74 -22.21
C LEU A 4 12.08 -59.92 -20.94
N LEU A 5 13.25 -60.08 -20.34
CA LEU A 5 13.68 -59.32 -19.17
C LEU A 5 14.32 -58.01 -19.66
N PHE A 6 13.64 -56.88 -19.50
CA PHE A 6 14.19 -55.56 -19.81
C PHE A 6 15.15 -55.14 -18.68
N TYR A 7 16.46 -55.12 -18.96
CA TYR A 7 17.45 -54.46 -18.10
C TYR A 7 17.38 -52.95 -18.34
N LEU A 8 16.87 -52.21 -17.35
CA LEU A 8 16.92 -50.75 -17.32
C LEU A 8 18.36 -50.32 -16.96
N VAL A 9 19.17 -49.97 -17.96
CA VAL A 9 20.52 -49.44 -17.75
C VAL A 9 20.40 -47.97 -17.34
N LEU A 10 20.59 -47.69 -16.06
CA LEU A 10 20.76 -46.32 -15.54
C LEU A 10 22.15 -45.82 -15.92
N LEU A 11 22.24 -45.07 -17.02
CA LEU A 11 23.44 -44.31 -17.38
C LEU A 11 23.57 -43.10 -16.44
N PRO A 12 24.66 -42.94 -15.68
CA PRO A 12 24.89 -41.75 -14.89
C PRO A 12 25.16 -40.58 -15.84
N THR A 13 24.21 -39.65 -15.95
CA THR A 13 24.46 -38.37 -16.62
C THR A 13 25.42 -37.57 -15.75
N ILE A 14 26.67 -37.47 -16.18
CA ILE A 14 27.63 -36.52 -15.60
C ILE A 14 27.12 -35.12 -15.95
N THR A 15 26.43 -34.48 -15.02
CA THR A 15 26.07 -33.07 -15.14
C THR A 15 27.34 -32.24 -14.97
N PHE A 16 27.96 -31.81 -16.07
CA PHE A 16 28.98 -30.78 -16.03
C PHE A 16 28.34 -29.49 -15.51
N ALA A 17 28.88 -28.94 -14.42
CA ALA A 17 28.48 -27.61 -13.96
C ALA A 17 28.78 -26.61 -15.09
N GLN A 18 27.75 -25.91 -15.57
CA GLN A 18 27.90 -24.92 -16.63
C GLN A 18 28.94 -23.86 -16.22
N GLN A 19 29.87 -23.55 -17.12
CA GLN A 19 30.92 -22.55 -16.94
C GLN A 19 30.32 -21.20 -16.49
N VAL A 20 30.95 -20.57 -15.51
CA VAL A 20 30.60 -19.22 -15.05
C VAL A 20 31.56 -18.23 -15.69
N TYR A 21 31.04 -17.38 -16.57
CA TYR A 21 31.80 -16.39 -17.31
C TYR A 21 32.06 -15.12 -16.49
N GLN A 22 33.19 -14.47 -16.73
CA GLN A 22 33.49 -13.13 -16.25
C GLN A 22 32.90 -12.06 -17.19
N ILE A 23 32.88 -10.81 -16.72
CA ILE A 23 32.29 -9.69 -17.47
C ILE A 23 32.92 -9.46 -18.86
N HIS A 24 34.18 -9.82 -19.05
CA HIS A 24 34.94 -9.62 -20.29
C HIS A 24 34.93 -10.85 -21.22
N GLU A 25 34.36 -11.98 -20.77
CA GLU A 25 34.38 -13.25 -21.51
C GLU A 25 33.09 -13.50 -22.31
N VAL A 26 32.13 -12.58 -22.27
CA VAL A 26 30.83 -12.70 -22.96
C VAL A 26 30.63 -11.61 -24.02
N GLN A 27 29.90 -11.94 -25.08
CA GLN A 27 29.50 -11.00 -26.13
C GLN A 27 28.45 -9.99 -25.63
N GLN A 28 27.45 -10.45 -24.87
CA GLN A 28 26.48 -9.58 -24.22
C GLN A 28 26.48 -9.84 -22.71
N LYS A 29 26.60 -8.77 -21.93
CA LYS A 29 26.68 -8.83 -20.48
C LYS A 29 25.30 -8.94 -19.86
N ALA A 30 25.21 -9.62 -18.72
CA ALA A 30 24.04 -9.55 -17.89
C ALA A 30 23.80 -8.10 -17.43
N ALA A 31 22.53 -7.73 -17.36
CA ALA A 31 22.12 -6.38 -16.97
C ALA A 31 20.77 -6.45 -16.24
N PRO A 32 20.46 -5.52 -15.33
CA PRO A 32 19.14 -5.43 -14.75
C PRO A 32 18.07 -5.21 -15.82
N SER A 33 16.92 -5.86 -15.67
CA SER A 33 15.78 -5.64 -16.56
C SER A 33 15.26 -4.21 -16.36
N GLY A 34 14.99 -3.53 -17.47
CA GLY A 34 14.71 -2.09 -17.48
C GLY A 34 15.93 -1.17 -17.30
N GLY A 35 17.07 -1.67 -16.81
CA GLY A 35 18.31 -0.92 -16.60
C GLY A 35 18.59 -0.56 -15.13
N ASP A 36 19.78 -0.01 -14.87
CA ASP A 36 20.34 0.19 -13.53
C ASP A 36 19.48 1.08 -12.62
N ALA A 37 18.82 2.10 -13.18
CA ALA A 37 17.95 3.00 -12.42
C ALA A 37 16.82 2.23 -11.70
N TYR A 38 16.29 1.16 -12.30
CA TYR A 38 15.22 0.37 -11.71
C TYR A 38 15.73 -0.68 -10.73
N LEU A 39 16.96 -1.16 -10.90
CA LEU A 39 17.65 -1.91 -9.85
C LEU A 39 17.83 -1.04 -8.60
N GLU A 40 18.34 0.18 -8.76
CA GLU A 40 18.49 1.14 -7.65
C GLU A 40 17.15 1.46 -6.99
N GLN A 41 16.09 1.67 -7.78
CA GLN A 41 14.75 1.86 -7.24
C GLN A 41 14.26 0.64 -6.46
N PHE A 42 14.49 -0.58 -6.96
CA PHE A 42 14.17 -1.81 -6.24
C PHE A 42 14.95 -1.92 -4.93
N ILE A 43 16.26 -1.66 -4.95
CA ILE A 43 17.13 -1.68 -3.76
C ILE A 43 16.58 -0.70 -2.73
N ASN A 44 16.36 0.56 -3.10
CA ASN A 44 15.85 1.60 -2.20
C ASN A 44 14.46 1.28 -1.64
N ALA A 45 13.58 0.67 -2.44
CA ALA A 45 12.26 0.28 -1.98
C ALA A 45 12.30 -0.86 -0.95
N ASN A 46 13.19 -1.84 -1.14
CA ASN A 46 13.29 -3.06 -0.33
C ASN A 46 14.27 -2.95 0.85
N MET A 47 15.15 -1.95 0.84
CA MET A 47 16.15 -1.72 1.87
C MET A 47 15.49 -1.48 3.23
N GLN A 48 15.97 -2.22 4.22
CA GLN A 48 15.70 -2.04 5.65
C GLN A 48 17.04 -1.76 6.31
N VAL A 49 17.45 -0.48 6.32
CA VAL A 49 18.74 -0.11 6.92
C VAL A 49 18.73 -0.53 8.39
N PRO A 50 19.69 -1.35 8.85
CA PRO A 50 19.70 -1.82 10.23
C PRO A 50 19.69 -0.65 11.21
N PHE A 51 18.82 -0.74 12.22
CA PHE A 51 18.60 0.36 13.15
C PHE A 51 19.88 0.76 13.89
N GLU A 52 20.65 -0.21 14.38
CA GLU A 52 21.93 0.06 15.05
C GLU A 52 22.95 0.76 14.14
N SER A 53 22.95 0.43 12.85
CA SER A 53 23.77 1.13 11.85
C SER A 53 23.26 2.55 11.62
N THR A 54 21.95 2.74 11.58
CA THR A 54 21.32 4.07 11.47
C THR A 54 21.65 4.96 12.68
N VAL A 55 21.62 4.40 13.90
CA VAL A 55 21.97 5.13 15.14
C VAL A 55 23.36 5.73 15.06
N LYS A 56 24.34 4.96 14.58
CA LYS A 56 25.74 5.41 14.43
C LYS A 56 25.94 6.32 13.20
N GLY A 57 24.98 6.32 12.28
CA GLY A 57 25.15 6.85 10.93
C GLY A 57 26.03 5.91 10.10
N VAL A 58 25.67 5.73 8.84
CA VAL A 58 26.49 4.95 7.89
C VAL A 58 26.60 5.70 6.58
N ASN A 59 27.79 5.68 5.99
CA ASN A 59 28.04 6.20 4.66
C ASN A 59 29.08 5.31 3.98
N GLY A 60 28.60 4.40 3.14
CA GLY A 60 29.47 3.41 2.51
C GLY A 60 28.73 2.50 1.56
N ARG A 61 29.46 1.53 1.01
CA ARG A 61 28.94 0.57 0.05
C ARG A 61 29.34 -0.85 0.43
N VAL A 62 28.39 -1.77 0.35
CA VAL A 62 28.63 -3.20 0.34
C VAL A 62 28.75 -3.65 -1.11
N TYR A 63 29.78 -4.41 -1.45
CA TYR A 63 29.96 -4.97 -2.78
C TYR A 63 29.69 -6.46 -2.72
N LEU A 64 28.68 -6.89 -3.46
CA LEU A 64 28.25 -8.28 -3.50
C LEU A 64 28.70 -8.91 -4.80
N LYS A 65 29.26 -10.11 -4.71
CA LYS A 65 29.48 -10.99 -5.85
C LYS A 65 28.27 -11.91 -5.99
N GLY A 66 27.81 -12.14 -7.21
CA GLY A 66 26.73 -13.07 -7.49
C GLY A 66 26.86 -13.67 -8.89
N ILE A 67 26.04 -14.67 -9.18
CA ILE A 67 25.97 -15.32 -10.49
C ILE A 67 24.58 -15.07 -11.08
N ILE A 68 24.54 -14.43 -12.24
CA ILE A 68 23.31 -14.36 -13.03
C ILE A 68 23.16 -15.66 -13.81
N GLU A 69 22.08 -16.36 -13.53
CA GLU A 69 21.71 -17.62 -14.17
C GLU A 69 21.03 -17.36 -15.53
N PRO A 70 21.03 -18.34 -16.47
CA PRO A 70 20.43 -18.17 -17.80
C PRO A 70 18.94 -17.85 -17.81
N ASN A 71 18.24 -18.10 -16.69
CA ASN A 71 16.83 -17.76 -16.50
C ASN A 71 16.61 -16.33 -15.99
N GLY A 72 17.67 -15.55 -15.75
CA GLY A 72 17.60 -14.19 -15.22
C GLY A 72 17.52 -14.10 -13.69
N HIS A 73 17.63 -15.22 -12.97
CA HIS A 73 17.73 -15.23 -11.52
C HIS A 73 19.17 -15.00 -11.07
N ILE A 74 19.34 -14.50 -9.85
CA ILE A 74 20.66 -14.40 -9.21
C ILE A 74 20.85 -15.54 -8.22
N SER A 75 22.05 -16.09 -8.16
CA SER A 75 22.46 -17.13 -7.20
C SER A 75 23.84 -16.81 -6.62
N HIS A 76 24.25 -17.56 -5.59
CA HIS A 76 25.58 -17.45 -4.96
C HIS A 76 25.95 -16.01 -4.56
N VAL A 77 24.99 -15.28 -3.98
CA VAL A 77 25.21 -13.91 -3.52
C VAL A 77 26.06 -13.93 -2.26
N GLU A 78 27.27 -13.39 -2.35
CA GLU A 78 28.25 -13.33 -1.26
C GLU A 78 28.87 -11.93 -1.15
N VAL A 79 29.33 -11.57 0.05
CA VAL A 79 29.98 -10.29 0.30
C VAL A 79 31.42 -10.34 -0.20
N ALA A 80 31.72 -9.57 -1.25
CA ALA A 80 33.09 -9.39 -1.75
C ALA A 80 33.84 -8.32 -0.96
N ARG A 81 33.14 -7.24 -0.57
CA ARG A 81 33.66 -6.20 0.33
C ARG A 81 32.52 -5.65 1.18
N GLY A 82 32.62 -5.85 2.50
CA GLY A 82 31.61 -5.43 3.46
C GLY A 82 31.77 -3.99 3.95
N LEU A 83 30.73 -3.51 4.64
CA LEU A 83 30.71 -2.26 5.40
C LEU A 83 30.69 -2.55 6.91
N ASN A 84 29.74 -3.36 7.36
CA ASN A 84 29.64 -3.92 8.70
C ASN A 84 28.66 -5.11 8.65
N PRO A 85 28.70 -6.05 9.62
CA PRO A 85 27.94 -7.29 9.53
C PRO A 85 26.43 -7.13 9.30
N LEU A 86 25.80 -6.10 9.90
CA LEU A 86 24.37 -5.87 9.75
C LEU A 86 24.03 -5.33 8.35
N CYS A 87 24.78 -4.34 7.87
CA CYS A 87 24.61 -3.82 6.50
C CYS A 87 24.92 -4.88 5.45
N ASP A 88 25.92 -5.74 5.70
CA ASP A 88 26.32 -6.82 4.81
C ASP A 88 25.20 -7.86 4.66
N GLN A 89 24.61 -8.29 5.78
CA GLN A 89 23.46 -9.20 5.79
C GLN A 89 22.27 -8.61 5.04
N GLU A 90 21.97 -7.33 5.27
CA GLU A 90 20.86 -6.65 4.61
C GLU A 90 21.09 -6.51 3.10
N ALA A 91 22.32 -6.17 2.67
CA ALA A 91 22.66 -6.10 1.26
C ALA A 91 22.45 -7.45 0.56
N VAL A 92 22.93 -8.55 1.18
CA VAL A 92 22.72 -9.91 0.65
C VAL A 92 21.24 -10.23 0.54
N ARG A 93 20.45 -9.91 1.58
CA ARG A 93 18.98 -10.13 1.57
C ARG A 93 18.31 -9.41 0.41
N VAL A 94 18.59 -8.12 0.24
CA VAL A 94 17.98 -7.29 -0.82
C VAL A 94 18.34 -7.80 -2.20
N ILE A 95 19.62 -8.02 -2.48
CA ILE A 95 20.07 -8.46 -3.81
C ILE A 95 19.61 -9.88 -4.14
N SER A 96 19.55 -10.79 -3.16
CA SER A 96 19.05 -12.16 -3.38
C SER A 96 17.58 -12.22 -3.80
N MET A 97 16.79 -11.18 -3.55
CA MET A 97 15.39 -11.12 -3.99
C MET A 97 15.24 -10.62 -5.44
N TYR A 98 16.23 -9.91 -5.98
CA TYR A 98 16.16 -9.34 -7.32
C TYR A 98 16.53 -10.37 -8.39
N ASN A 99 15.49 -10.89 -9.06
CA ASN A 99 15.57 -11.95 -10.06
C ASN A 99 15.10 -11.46 -11.44
N ALA A 100 15.17 -10.16 -11.66
CA ALA A 100 14.81 -9.51 -12.91
C ALA A 100 16.06 -9.15 -13.70
N TRP A 101 16.94 -10.11 -13.96
CA TRP A 101 18.13 -9.88 -14.79
C TRP A 101 17.88 -10.30 -16.24
N LYS A 102 18.39 -9.51 -17.17
CA LYS A 102 18.71 -9.99 -18.51
C LYS A 102 19.99 -10.84 -18.38
N PRO A 103 19.95 -12.13 -18.74
CA PRO A 103 21.11 -13.01 -18.64
C PRO A 103 22.19 -12.60 -19.66
N ALA A 104 23.44 -12.99 -19.40
CA ALA A 104 24.51 -12.83 -20.37
C ALA A 104 24.33 -13.76 -21.57
N GLU A 105 24.83 -13.36 -22.73
CA GLU A 105 24.81 -14.19 -23.94
C GLU A 105 26.23 -14.39 -24.49
N GLN A 106 26.52 -15.63 -24.85
CA GLN A 106 27.74 -16.03 -25.51
C GLN A 106 27.40 -17.00 -26.65
N ASN A 107 27.81 -16.65 -27.87
CA ASN A 107 27.51 -17.42 -29.09
C ASN A 107 26.01 -17.71 -29.28
N GLY A 108 25.16 -16.73 -28.95
CA GLY A 108 23.70 -16.85 -29.04
C GLY A 108 23.05 -17.70 -27.95
N LEU A 109 23.81 -18.23 -26.99
CA LEU A 109 23.29 -18.98 -25.85
C LEU A 109 23.31 -18.12 -24.59
N LYS A 110 22.26 -18.23 -23.78
CA LYS A 110 22.22 -17.63 -22.44
C LYS A 110 23.15 -18.40 -21.51
N VAL A 111 24.09 -17.69 -20.88
CA VAL A 111 25.15 -18.27 -20.05
C VAL A 111 25.18 -17.69 -18.66
N ARG A 112 25.80 -18.42 -17.73
CA ARG A 112 26.03 -17.98 -16.36
C ARG A 112 27.11 -16.91 -16.34
N GLN A 113 26.89 -15.80 -15.66
CA GLN A 113 27.89 -14.74 -15.53
C GLN A 113 28.06 -14.29 -14.08
N ALA A 114 29.31 -14.17 -13.63
CA ALA A 114 29.65 -13.54 -12.37
C ALA A 114 29.55 -12.01 -12.48
N ILE A 115 28.90 -11.37 -11.50
CA ILE A 115 28.73 -9.92 -11.42
C ILE A 115 29.15 -9.38 -10.06
N ILE A 116 29.39 -8.07 -10.00
CA ILE A 116 29.57 -7.31 -8.75
C ILE A 116 28.48 -6.25 -8.67
N VAL A 117 27.68 -6.28 -7.61
CA VAL A 117 26.61 -5.31 -7.35
C VAL A 117 26.99 -4.44 -6.15
N PRO A 118 27.16 -3.11 -6.32
CA PRO A 118 27.32 -2.20 -5.21
C PRO A 118 25.96 -1.85 -4.59
N VAL A 119 25.86 -1.95 -3.27
CA VAL A 119 24.68 -1.53 -2.48
C VAL A 119 25.11 -0.40 -1.58
N THR A 120 24.52 0.78 -1.75
CA THR A 120 24.88 1.98 -0.98
C THR A 120 24.04 2.10 0.29
N PHE A 121 24.71 2.31 1.42
CA PHE A 121 24.09 2.69 2.69
C PHE A 121 24.46 4.13 3.01
N LYS A 122 23.46 4.99 3.18
CA LYS A 122 23.65 6.40 3.49
C LYS A 122 22.59 6.90 4.46
N THR A 123 22.96 7.05 5.72
CA THR A 123 22.12 7.64 6.77
C THR A 123 22.96 8.57 7.66
N GLY A 124 22.37 9.67 8.12
CA GLY A 124 22.95 10.45 9.21
C GLY A 124 22.81 9.72 10.55
N PRO A 125 23.59 10.10 11.58
CA PRO A 125 23.41 9.57 12.93
C PRO A 125 22.03 9.95 13.47
N LEU A 126 21.36 8.99 14.13
CA LEU A 126 20.02 9.19 14.68
C LEU A 126 20.12 9.84 16.07
N ASN A 127 20.26 11.16 16.08
CA ASN A 127 20.43 11.95 17.32
C ASN A 127 19.20 11.91 18.25
N THR A 128 18.06 11.42 17.79
CA THR A 128 16.86 11.24 18.60
C THR A 128 16.89 9.95 19.42
N TYR A 129 17.81 9.02 19.16
CA TYR A 129 17.88 7.76 19.90
C TYR A 129 18.61 7.94 21.24
N ASP A 130 17.92 7.65 22.34
CA ASP A 130 18.47 7.56 23.68
C ASP A 130 18.75 6.10 24.04
N SER A 131 20.04 5.73 24.05
CA SER A 131 20.48 4.38 24.40
C SER A 131 20.21 3.98 25.86
N THR A 132 20.12 4.94 26.79
CA THR A 132 19.86 4.67 28.21
C THR A 132 18.41 4.25 28.45
N GLN A 133 17.50 4.80 27.66
CA GLN A 133 16.07 4.46 27.70
C GLN A 133 15.67 3.44 26.63
N THR A 134 16.56 3.15 25.67
CA THR A 134 16.25 2.37 24.46
C THR A 134 14.99 2.90 23.77
N ALA A 135 14.97 4.22 23.55
CA ALA A 135 13.81 4.94 23.04
C ALA A 135 14.20 6.03 22.05
N LEU A 136 13.30 6.34 21.11
CA LEU A 136 13.39 7.53 20.27
C LEU A 136 12.72 8.71 20.99
N ILE A 137 13.45 9.82 21.10
CA ILE A 137 13.03 11.05 21.76
C ILE A 137 12.81 12.13 20.69
N GLY A 138 11.54 12.49 20.46
CA GLY A 138 11.19 13.62 19.60
C GLY A 138 10.91 14.87 20.43
N TYR A 139 11.47 16.02 20.07
CA TYR A 139 11.23 17.29 20.75
C TYR A 139 10.37 18.24 19.90
N PHE A 140 9.51 19.01 20.56
CA PHE A 140 8.59 19.94 19.92
C PHE A 140 8.56 21.29 20.64
N ASP A 141 8.28 22.35 19.89
CA ASP A 141 8.11 23.69 20.42
C ASP A 141 6.69 23.98 20.92
N SER A 142 6.46 25.20 21.41
CA SER A 142 5.16 25.65 21.93
C SER A 142 4.02 25.61 20.91
N LYS A 143 4.33 25.45 19.62
CA LYS A 143 3.35 25.29 18.52
C LYS A 143 3.23 23.83 18.08
N ASN A 144 3.78 22.89 18.84
CA ASN A 144 3.87 21.46 18.53
C ASN A 144 4.66 21.16 17.24
N ALA A 145 5.52 22.08 16.79
CA ALA A 145 6.37 21.84 15.63
C ALA A 145 7.64 21.07 16.07
N PRO A 146 8.07 20.03 15.32
CA PRO A 146 9.33 19.34 15.60
C PRO A 146 10.51 20.31 15.61
N THR A 147 11.39 20.21 16.61
CA THR A 147 12.55 21.09 16.74
C THR A 147 13.77 20.33 17.27
N THR A 148 14.95 20.74 16.82
CA THR A 148 16.25 20.27 17.34
C THR A 148 16.97 21.35 18.15
N ASP A 149 16.37 22.53 18.33
CA ASP A 149 16.91 23.63 19.14
C ASP A 149 16.48 23.45 20.61
N PRO A 150 17.41 23.13 21.54
CA PRO A 150 17.08 22.88 22.94
C PRO A 150 16.44 24.07 23.66
N LYS A 151 16.62 25.29 23.14
CA LYS A 151 15.97 26.50 23.68
C LYS A 151 14.48 26.55 23.41
N LYS A 152 14.00 25.75 22.45
CA LYS A 152 12.59 25.67 22.05
C LYS A 152 11.92 24.39 22.54
N TYR A 153 12.58 23.57 23.36
CA TYR A 153 12.00 22.32 23.84
C TYR A 153 10.92 22.60 24.88
N GLU A 154 9.66 22.46 24.47
CA GLU A 154 8.47 22.59 25.33
C GLU A 154 7.80 21.24 25.55
N TYR A 155 7.72 20.41 24.51
CA TYR A 155 7.19 19.05 24.60
C TYR A 155 8.22 18.03 24.14
N ARG A 156 8.08 16.80 24.63
CA ARG A 156 8.79 15.64 24.08
C ARG A 156 7.90 14.42 23.99
N SER A 157 8.23 13.57 23.03
CA SER A 157 7.71 12.21 22.90
C SER A 157 8.82 11.23 23.26
N ILE A 158 8.46 10.14 23.93
CA ILE A 158 9.35 9.03 24.25
C ILE A 158 8.72 7.79 23.63
N THR A 159 9.39 7.23 22.61
CA THR A 159 8.93 6.03 21.88
C THR A 159 9.87 4.87 22.19
N PRO A 160 9.52 3.95 23.09
CA PRO A 160 10.33 2.76 23.34
C PRO A 160 10.45 1.91 22.08
N VAL A 161 11.68 1.50 21.71
CA VAL A 161 11.92 0.73 20.48
C VAL A 161 12.66 -0.60 20.71
N ASP A 162 12.41 -1.58 19.85
CA ASP A 162 13.16 -2.85 19.78
C ASP A 162 14.52 -2.67 19.07
N ALA A 163 15.27 -3.76 18.92
CA ALA A 163 16.58 -3.74 18.25
C ALA A 163 16.52 -3.37 16.75
N ARG A 164 15.33 -3.39 16.15
CA ARG A 164 15.07 -2.98 14.75
C ARG A 164 14.53 -1.56 14.67
N GLY A 165 14.39 -0.87 15.79
CA GLY A 165 13.88 0.50 15.85
C GLY A 165 12.35 0.58 15.82
N TYR A 166 11.64 -0.54 15.93
CA TYR A 166 10.18 -0.55 15.94
C TYR A 166 9.62 -0.39 17.34
N VAL A 167 8.46 0.25 17.46
CA VAL A 167 7.81 0.51 18.76
C VAL A 167 7.58 -0.79 19.52
N LYS A 168 7.91 -0.79 20.82
CA LYS A 168 7.75 -1.95 21.72
C LYS A 168 6.95 -1.67 22.99
N GLY A 169 6.45 -0.45 23.13
CA GLY A 169 5.73 0.00 24.32
C GLY A 169 5.06 1.36 24.07
N ASP A 170 4.31 1.83 25.05
CA ASP A 170 3.54 3.06 24.95
C ASP A 170 4.40 4.25 24.54
N VAL A 171 3.88 5.10 23.65
CA VAL A 171 4.50 6.38 23.34
C VAL A 171 4.05 7.39 24.38
N ILE A 172 4.99 7.91 25.17
CA ILE A 172 4.72 8.83 26.26
C ILE A 172 4.96 10.26 25.78
N TYR A 173 3.99 11.15 26.03
CA TYR A 173 4.13 12.59 25.76
C TYR A 173 4.31 13.33 27.08
N GLU A 174 5.30 14.22 27.10
CA GLU A 174 5.62 15.03 28.27
C GLU A 174 5.77 16.51 27.92
N GLU A 175 5.33 17.38 28.83
CA GLU A 175 5.50 18.83 28.77
C GLU A 175 6.57 19.27 29.77
N ARG A 176 7.36 20.26 29.38
CA ARG A 176 8.42 20.82 30.21
C ARG A 176 7.86 21.84 31.19
N SER A 177 8.14 21.65 32.48
CA SER A 177 7.91 22.66 33.52
C SER A 177 9.23 22.99 34.19
N GLY A 178 9.86 24.07 33.72
CA GLY A 178 11.21 24.45 34.13
C GLY A 178 12.26 23.40 33.77
N LYS A 179 12.78 22.70 34.79
CA LYS A 179 13.76 21.61 34.63
C LYS A 179 13.14 20.21 34.63
N LYS A 180 11.84 20.09 34.92
CA LYS A 180 11.12 18.81 35.01
C LYS A 180 10.31 18.55 33.75
N TRP A 181 10.09 17.28 33.47
CA TRP A 181 9.16 16.81 32.44
C TRP A 181 7.98 16.15 33.13
N ASN A 182 6.76 16.54 32.74
CA ASN A 182 5.51 16.00 33.29
C ASN A 182 4.74 15.30 32.17
N LYS A 183 4.24 14.10 32.44
CA LYS A 183 3.41 13.35 31.48
C LYS A 183 2.10 14.08 31.19
N VAL A 184 1.81 14.29 29.91
CA VAL A 184 0.58 14.95 29.41
C VAL A 184 -0.24 14.08 28.48
N GLY A 185 0.32 12.97 27.96
CA GLY A 185 -0.41 12.09 27.04
C GLY A 185 0.23 10.72 26.87
N THR A 186 -0.52 9.81 26.26
CA THR A 186 -0.04 8.46 25.91
C THR A 186 -0.72 7.98 24.64
N ALA A 187 0.06 7.48 23.69
CA ALA A 187 -0.44 6.59 22.67
C ALA A 187 -0.15 5.15 23.08
N THR A 188 -1.22 4.37 23.26
CA THR A 188 -1.18 3.02 23.80
C THR A 188 -0.59 2.07 22.76
N PHE A 189 0.41 1.31 23.17
CA PHE A 189 0.99 0.25 22.36
C PHE A 189 0.02 -0.90 22.18
N PHE A 190 -0.01 -1.44 20.97
CA PHE A 190 -0.74 -2.66 20.67
C PHE A 190 0.13 -3.65 19.92
N ARG A 191 -0.12 -4.93 20.18
CA ARG A 191 0.49 -6.07 19.51
C ARG A 191 -0.54 -7.17 19.37
N GLU A 192 -1.13 -7.29 18.19
CA GLU A 192 -2.35 -8.06 17.97
C GLU A 192 -2.16 -9.13 16.90
N ARG A 193 -2.58 -10.36 17.20
CA ARG A 193 -2.59 -11.46 16.22
C ARG A 193 -3.85 -11.39 15.37
N PHE A 194 -3.69 -11.58 14.07
CA PHE A 194 -4.82 -11.67 13.15
C PHE A 194 -4.47 -12.49 11.90
N TRP A 195 -5.50 -12.89 11.16
CA TRP A 195 -5.35 -13.49 9.84
C TRP A 195 -5.13 -12.39 8.80
N TYR A 196 -3.90 -12.29 8.28
CA TYR A 196 -3.56 -11.35 7.22
C TYR A 196 -3.73 -12.04 5.86
N LYS A 197 -4.45 -11.40 4.93
CA LYS A 197 -4.54 -11.86 3.54
C LYS A 197 -3.56 -11.06 2.69
N PRO A 198 -2.47 -11.67 2.17
CA PRO A 198 -1.54 -10.95 1.33
C PRO A 198 -2.20 -10.39 0.07
N ALA A 199 -1.72 -9.24 -0.39
CA ALA A 199 -2.16 -8.62 -1.63
C ALA A 199 -1.53 -9.32 -2.86
N LEU A 200 -1.60 -10.66 -2.90
CA LEU A 200 -1.11 -11.51 -3.98
C LEU A 200 -2.24 -12.41 -4.49
N ALA A 201 -2.33 -12.55 -5.80
CA ALA A 201 -3.31 -13.42 -6.45
C ALA A 201 -3.19 -14.86 -5.95
N GLY A 202 -4.31 -15.42 -5.48
CA GLY A 202 -4.39 -16.80 -5.00
C GLY A 202 -3.68 -17.10 -3.67
N SER A 203 -3.20 -16.07 -2.94
CA SER A 203 -2.57 -16.30 -1.63
C SER A 203 -3.59 -16.59 -0.53
N ASP A 204 -3.29 -17.61 0.28
CA ASP A 204 -4.03 -17.93 1.49
C ASP A 204 -3.73 -16.92 2.60
N SER A 205 -4.67 -16.78 3.52
CA SER A 205 -4.46 -16.00 4.74
C SER A 205 -3.36 -16.63 5.59
N VAL A 206 -2.48 -15.80 6.13
CA VAL A 206 -1.37 -16.19 7.01
C VAL A 206 -1.55 -15.60 8.40
N GLN A 207 -1.02 -16.28 9.41
CA GLN A 207 -0.95 -15.74 10.77
C GLN A 207 0.05 -14.57 10.80
N ALA A 208 -0.41 -13.43 11.28
CA ALA A 208 0.40 -12.23 11.38
C ALA A 208 0.22 -11.52 12.71
N MET A 209 1.18 -10.66 13.03
CA MET A 209 1.16 -9.74 14.16
C MET A 209 1.10 -8.31 13.66
N ARG A 210 0.11 -7.53 14.08
CA ARG A 210 0.08 -6.08 13.89
C ARG A 210 0.69 -5.40 15.10
N ILE A 211 1.60 -4.46 14.88
CA ILE A 211 2.31 -3.72 15.93
C ILE A 211 2.22 -2.21 15.64
N GLY A 212 1.97 -1.42 16.68
CA GLY A 212 1.93 0.04 16.58
C GLY A 212 1.61 0.70 17.92
N ALA A 213 1.39 2.01 17.90
CA ALA A 213 0.91 2.77 19.06
C ALA A 213 -0.12 3.81 18.62
N ARG A 214 -1.29 3.82 19.27
CA ARG A 214 -2.42 4.69 18.92
C ARG A 214 -2.96 5.46 20.11
N ASP A 215 -3.41 6.69 19.87
CA ASP A 215 -4.18 7.44 20.86
C ASP A 215 -5.63 6.94 20.97
N GLU A 216 -6.40 7.53 21.87
CA GLU A 216 -7.82 7.23 22.08
C GLU A 216 -8.70 7.53 20.86
N ASN A 217 -8.25 8.39 19.95
CA ASN A 217 -8.92 8.73 18.69
C ASN A 217 -8.54 7.77 17.55
N GLY A 218 -7.65 6.81 17.82
CA GLY A 218 -7.15 5.85 16.85
C GLY A 218 -6.06 6.39 15.92
N ALA A 219 -5.57 7.61 16.14
CA ALA A 219 -4.46 8.18 15.39
C ALA A 219 -3.16 7.43 15.75
N SER A 220 -2.29 7.18 14.78
CA SER A 220 -1.04 6.44 14.98
C SER A 220 0.10 7.40 15.33
N HIS A 221 0.85 7.07 16.38
CA HIS A 221 1.96 7.89 16.90
C HIS A 221 3.33 7.22 16.75
N ALA A 222 3.35 6.04 16.13
CA ALA A 222 4.55 5.33 15.73
C ALA A 222 4.27 4.64 14.39
N THR A 223 5.33 4.22 13.71
CA THR A 223 5.24 3.33 12.55
C THR A 223 4.38 2.11 12.89
N GLU A 224 3.43 1.81 12.01
CA GLU A 224 2.67 0.57 12.09
C GLU A 224 3.27 -0.48 11.16
N LEU A 225 3.30 -1.72 11.63
CA LEU A 225 3.81 -2.83 10.84
C LEU A 225 2.95 -4.07 11.05
N VAL A 226 2.95 -4.90 10.02
CA VAL A 226 2.39 -6.25 10.04
C VAL A 226 3.53 -7.21 9.78
N GLU A 227 3.75 -8.14 10.70
CA GLU A 227 4.81 -9.14 10.62
C GLU A 227 4.23 -10.54 10.51
N HIS A 228 4.84 -11.35 9.64
CA HIS A 228 4.65 -12.78 9.64
C HIS A 228 5.31 -13.41 10.88
N SER A 229 4.91 -14.64 11.24
CA SER A 229 5.44 -15.34 12.43
C SER A 229 6.96 -15.57 12.41
N ASN A 230 7.59 -15.53 11.24
CA ASN A 230 9.04 -15.65 11.04
C ASN A 230 9.77 -14.28 11.09
N GLY A 231 9.08 -13.19 11.41
CA GLY A 231 9.65 -11.84 11.52
C GLY A 231 9.74 -11.06 10.20
N GLN A 232 9.30 -11.61 9.07
CA GLN A 232 9.25 -10.87 7.81
C GLN A 232 8.11 -9.85 7.82
N LEU A 233 8.36 -8.65 7.30
CA LEU A 233 7.32 -7.66 7.08
C LEU A 233 6.36 -8.14 6.00
N LEU A 234 5.06 -7.91 6.24
CA LEU A 234 3.94 -8.11 5.33
C LEU A 234 3.30 -6.76 4.96
N ALA A 235 3.30 -5.81 5.89
CA ALA A 235 2.93 -4.42 5.64
C ALA A 235 3.71 -3.46 6.54
N TYR A 236 3.87 -2.23 6.08
CA TYR A 236 4.55 -1.15 6.78
C TYR A 236 3.85 0.17 6.46
N THR A 237 3.54 0.96 7.48
CA THR A 237 2.95 2.29 7.34
C THR A 237 3.72 3.29 8.18
N GLU A 238 4.25 4.30 7.51
CA GLU A 238 4.93 5.45 8.12
C GLU A 238 3.97 6.63 8.22
N PHE A 239 4.07 7.35 9.32
CA PHE A 239 3.24 8.52 9.61
C PHE A 239 4.12 9.76 9.72
N GLY A 240 3.71 10.83 9.03
CA GLY A 240 4.33 12.14 9.09
C GLY A 240 3.61 13.07 10.07
N ALA A 241 3.72 14.38 9.81
CA ALA A 241 3.04 15.41 10.60
C ALA A 241 1.52 15.16 10.68
N PHE A 242 0.93 15.49 11.83
CA PHE A 242 -0.50 15.30 12.12
C PHE A 242 -0.97 13.84 11.97
N ASN A 243 -0.07 12.86 12.19
CA ASN A 243 -0.37 11.43 12.13
C ASN A 243 -0.92 10.98 10.75
N ARG A 244 -0.56 11.69 9.68
CA ARG A 244 -0.96 11.33 8.31
C ARG A 244 -0.01 10.27 7.76
N ALA A 245 -0.56 9.17 7.24
CA ALA A 245 0.23 8.17 6.55
C ALA A 245 0.92 8.79 5.31
N THR A 246 2.25 8.78 5.29
CA THR A 246 3.09 9.33 4.22
C THR A 246 3.64 8.25 3.30
N LEU A 247 3.83 7.05 3.82
CA LEU A 247 4.33 5.89 3.08
C LEU A 247 3.64 4.63 3.57
N GLU A 248 3.07 3.86 2.63
CA GLU A 248 2.50 2.54 2.89
C GLU A 248 3.19 1.54 1.95
N LYS A 249 3.67 0.42 2.49
CA LYS A 249 4.28 -0.68 1.73
C LYS A 249 3.57 -1.99 2.05
N THR A 250 3.42 -2.83 1.03
CA THR A 250 3.03 -4.24 1.19
C THR A 250 4.15 -5.14 0.68
N TYR A 251 4.27 -6.32 1.28
CA TYR A 251 5.35 -7.26 1.00
C TYR A 251 4.78 -8.64 0.66
N ASP A 252 5.55 -9.45 -0.07
CA ASP A 252 5.26 -10.87 -0.21
C ASP A 252 5.78 -11.68 0.98
N LEU A 253 5.49 -12.99 0.98
CA LEU A 253 5.94 -13.93 2.01
C LEU A 253 7.46 -14.17 2.02
N ARG A 254 8.24 -13.53 1.13
CA ARG A 254 9.71 -13.52 1.19
C ARG A 254 10.24 -12.21 1.79
N GLY A 255 9.36 -11.25 2.12
CA GLY A 255 9.71 -9.92 2.59
C GLY A 255 10.13 -8.97 1.47
N MET A 256 9.74 -9.23 0.21
CA MET A 256 9.97 -8.34 -0.92
C MET A 256 8.77 -7.40 -1.11
N VAL A 257 9.03 -6.10 -1.27
CA VAL A 257 7.99 -5.10 -1.56
C VAL A 257 7.24 -5.45 -2.84
N ARG A 258 5.91 -5.44 -2.76
CA ARG A 258 4.97 -5.68 -3.88
C ARG A 258 4.29 -4.40 -4.33
N SER A 259 3.99 -3.52 -3.39
CA SER A 259 3.48 -2.19 -3.65
C SER A 259 4.00 -1.17 -2.65
N ALA A 260 4.14 0.06 -3.10
CA ALA A 260 4.33 1.23 -2.27
C ALA A 260 3.32 2.30 -2.66
N LYS A 261 2.78 3.01 -1.68
CA LYS A 261 1.99 4.23 -1.85
C LYS A 261 2.70 5.34 -1.10
N ILE A 262 2.99 6.44 -1.78
CA ILE A 262 3.63 7.63 -1.25
C ILE A 262 2.56 8.72 -1.26
N SER A 263 2.16 9.18 -0.08
CA SER A 263 1.08 10.17 0.06
C SER A 263 1.67 11.58 0.15
N GLY A 264 1.44 12.39 -0.88
CA GLY A 264 1.70 13.82 -0.89
C GLY A 264 0.43 14.64 -0.62
N ASP A 265 0.54 15.96 -0.55
CA ASP A 265 -0.59 16.83 -0.18
C ASP A 265 -1.77 16.75 -1.15
N SER A 266 -1.47 16.76 -2.45
CA SER A 266 -2.48 16.76 -3.51
C SER A 266 -2.55 15.44 -4.28
N VAL A 267 -1.52 14.59 -4.17
CA VAL A 267 -1.36 13.40 -4.99
C VAL A 267 -0.80 12.25 -4.15
N ASN A 268 -1.35 11.05 -4.34
CA ASN A 268 -0.76 9.80 -3.89
C ASN A 268 -0.09 9.12 -5.08
N SER A 269 1.20 8.81 -4.98
CA SER A 269 1.92 8.04 -6.00
C SER A 269 1.98 6.57 -5.61
N TYR A 270 1.69 5.70 -6.55
CA TYR A 270 1.70 4.26 -6.35
C TYR A 270 2.75 3.60 -7.23
N ILE A 271 3.46 2.64 -6.66
CA ILE A 271 4.47 1.85 -7.35
C ILE A 271 4.18 0.38 -7.08
N ARG A 272 4.24 -0.46 -8.12
CA ARG A 272 4.12 -1.92 -8.02
C ARG A 272 5.34 -2.60 -8.61
N TRP A 273 5.66 -3.79 -8.10
CA TRP A 273 6.70 -4.66 -8.62
C TRP A 273 6.11 -6.02 -9.03
N PHE A 274 6.77 -6.76 -9.92
CA PHE A 274 6.54 -8.18 -10.21
C PHE A 274 7.32 -9.08 -9.26
N ALA A 275 6.93 -10.35 -9.14
CA ALA A 275 7.50 -11.27 -8.14
C ALA A 275 9.01 -11.52 -8.31
N ASN A 276 9.56 -11.23 -9.48
CA ASN A 276 11.00 -11.28 -9.76
C ASN A 276 11.75 -9.98 -9.40
N GLY A 277 11.06 -8.97 -8.88
CA GLY A 277 11.66 -7.67 -8.52
C GLY A 277 11.67 -6.63 -9.64
N GLN A 278 11.20 -6.96 -10.85
CA GLN A 278 11.00 -5.97 -11.93
C GLN A 278 9.92 -4.97 -11.51
N ILE A 279 10.16 -3.66 -11.69
CA ILE A 279 9.09 -2.67 -11.51
C ILE A 279 7.97 -2.95 -12.53
N ALA A 280 6.73 -2.94 -12.07
CA ALA A 280 5.55 -3.27 -12.87
C ALA A 280 4.84 -2.01 -13.36
N SER A 281 4.58 -1.06 -12.45
CA SER A 281 3.85 0.14 -12.81
C SER A 281 4.05 1.28 -11.82
N ILE A 282 3.87 2.50 -12.33
CA ILE A 282 3.78 3.75 -11.56
C ILE A 282 2.54 4.51 -12.04
N TRP A 283 1.71 4.95 -11.10
CA TRP A 283 0.55 5.80 -11.36
C TRP A 283 0.27 6.70 -10.17
N ASP A 284 -0.41 7.81 -10.43
CA ASP A 284 -0.78 8.78 -9.42
C ASP A 284 -2.29 8.79 -9.22
N GLU A 285 -2.73 9.14 -8.01
CA GLU A 285 -4.12 9.42 -7.67
C GLU A 285 -4.24 10.80 -7.03
N THR A 286 -5.05 11.68 -7.59
CA THR A 286 -5.26 13.02 -7.04
C THR A 286 -6.21 12.95 -5.83
N THR A 287 -5.84 13.56 -4.70
CA THR A 287 -6.58 13.44 -3.43
C THR A 287 -7.82 14.34 -3.35
N ARG A 288 -7.94 15.33 -4.24
CA ARG A 288 -9.05 16.30 -4.28
C ARG A 288 -9.33 16.73 -5.72
N THR A 289 -10.43 16.27 -6.29
CA THR A 289 -10.97 16.86 -7.53
C THR A 289 -12.48 17.10 -7.42
N PRO A 290 -13.03 18.02 -8.23
CA PRO A 290 -14.46 18.09 -8.50
C PRO A 290 -15.01 16.75 -9.01
N PRO A 291 -16.34 16.55 -8.98
CA PRO A 291 -16.97 15.40 -9.61
C PRO A 291 -16.55 15.27 -11.09
N ASN A 292 -16.29 14.04 -11.55
CA ASN A 292 -16.06 13.66 -12.96
C ASN A 292 -14.67 13.92 -13.58
N VAL A 293 -13.63 14.17 -12.80
CA VAL A 293 -12.23 14.11 -13.28
C VAL A 293 -11.67 12.71 -13.00
N GLU A 294 -10.97 12.11 -13.96
CA GLU A 294 -10.26 10.85 -13.72
C GLU A 294 -9.24 11.08 -12.60
N LEU A 295 -9.48 10.43 -11.46
CA LEU A 295 -8.65 10.58 -10.27
C LEU A 295 -7.25 9.98 -10.49
N ILE A 296 -7.09 9.12 -11.49
CA ILE A 296 -5.92 8.29 -11.71
C ILE A 296 -5.18 8.75 -12.97
N THR A 297 -3.88 8.99 -12.84
CA THR A 297 -2.96 9.26 -13.97
C THR A 297 -2.00 8.11 -14.11
N LEU A 298 -2.06 7.38 -15.23
CA LEU A 298 -1.17 6.25 -15.54
C LEU A 298 0.15 6.78 -16.09
N ILE A 299 1.28 6.50 -15.45
CA ILE A 299 2.56 7.14 -15.80
C ILE A 299 3.46 6.17 -16.56
N ASN A 300 3.83 5.05 -15.94
CA ASN A 300 4.72 4.07 -16.56
C ASN A 300 4.26 2.65 -16.25
N SER A 301 4.51 1.72 -17.17
CA SER A 301 4.34 0.29 -16.95
C SER A 301 5.32 -0.54 -17.76
N TRP A 302 5.67 -1.70 -17.21
CA TRP A 302 6.55 -2.68 -17.83
C TRP A 302 5.90 -4.06 -17.77
N ASP A 303 6.35 -4.96 -18.64
CA ASP A 303 6.13 -6.39 -18.43
C ASP A 303 7.16 -6.96 -17.43
N SER A 304 6.99 -8.23 -17.05
CA SER A 304 7.88 -8.89 -16.08
C SER A 304 9.31 -9.09 -16.57
N THR A 305 9.58 -8.88 -17.85
CA THR A 305 10.93 -8.96 -18.47
C THR A 305 11.59 -7.58 -18.60
N GLY A 306 10.90 -6.52 -18.15
CA GLY A 306 11.37 -5.15 -18.17
C GLY A 306 11.19 -4.43 -19.50
N ASN A 307 10.37 -4.98 -20.43
CA ASN A 307 9.97 -4.22 -21.61
C ASN A 307 8.95 -3.16 -21.19
N GLN A 308 9.27 -1.90 -21.44
CA GLN A 308 8.39 -0.79 -21.10
C GLN A 308 7.23 -0.72 -22.10
N GLN A 309 6.00 -0.80 -21.61
CA GLN A 309 4.77 -0.78 -22.41
C GLN A 309 4.09 0.59 -22.39
N LEU A 310 4.21 1.29 -21.26
CA LEU A 310 3.78 2.68 -21.08
C LEU A 310 4.96 3.53 -20.64
N ARG A 311 5.18 4.64 -21.34
CA ARG A 311 6.20 5.63 -21.01
C ARG A 311 5.55 7.00 -20.90
N GLU A 312 5.69 7.63 -19.73
CA GLU A 312 5.26 9.01 -19.49
C GLU A 312 3.81 9.28 -19.94
N GLY A 313 2.92 8.33 -19.63
CA GLY A 313 1.50 8.42 -19.97
C GLY A 313 1.16 8.17 -21.44
N GLN A 314 2.09 7.65 -22.24
CA GLN A 314 1.86 7.27 -23.63
C GLN A 314 2.19 5.80 -23.87
N GLY A 315 1.26 5.04 -24.44
CA GLY A 315 1.48 3.63 -24.79
C GLY A 315 0.35 2.70 -24.36
N TYR A 316 0.71 1.48 -23.93
CA TYR A 316 -0.24 0.43 -23.59
C TYR A 316 -0.07 0.01 -22.13
N TRP A 317 -1.18 0.04 -21.39
CA TRP A 317 -1.21 -0.36 -19.99
C TRP A 317 -1.68 -1.81 -19.87
N LYS A 318 -1.07 -2.54 -18.93
CA LYS A 318 -1.48 -3.88 -18.54
C LYS A 318 -1.15 -4.10 -17.07
N SER A 319 -2.16 -4.28 -16.22
CA SER A 319 -1.96 -4.48 -14.79
C SER A 319 -2.95 -5.46 -14.18
N PHE A 320 -2.54 -6.14 -13.13
CA PHE A 320 -3.47 -6.89 -12.28
C PHE A 320 -4.14 -5.94 -11.29
N ASN A 321 -5.44 -6.10 -11.11
CA ASN A 321 -6.29 -5.38 -10.17
C ASN A 321 -7.13 -6.38 -9.37
N ILE A 322 -7.78 -5.89 -8.32
CA ILE A 322 -8.61 -6.69 -7.42
C ILE A 322 -9.99 -6.04 -7.31
N THR A 323 -11.04 -6.85 -7.34
CA THR A 323 -12.40 -6.36 -7.10
C THR A 323 -12.63 -6.05 -5.61
N PRO A 324 -13.68 -5.31 -5.25
CA PRO A 324 -14.07 -5.13 -3.85
C PRO A 324 -14.28 -6.45 -3.09
N GLN A 325 -14.67 -7.52 -3.79
CA GLN A 325 -14.84 -8.87 -3.25
C GLN A 325 -13.53 -9.67 -3.18
N GLY A 326 -12.39 -9.07 -3.53
CA GLY A 326 -11.08 -9.71 -3.43
C GLY A 326 -10.72 -10.62 -4.61
N LYS A 327 -11.43 -10.56 -5.74
CA LYS A 327 -11.13 -11.35 -6.95
C LYS A 327 -10.15 -10.62 -7.84
N TRP A 328 -9.11 -11.32 -8.29
CA TRP A 328 -8.09 -10.74 -9.17
C TRP A 328 -8.53 -10.75 -10.63
N PHE A 329 -8.25 -9.66 -11.35
CA PHE A 329 -8.46 -9.55 -12.78
C PHE A 329 -7.29 -8.79 -13.42
N LEU A 330 -7.02 -9.10 -14.68
CA LEU A 330 -6.10 -8.36 -15.53
C LEU A 330 -6.88 -7.26 -16.25
N GLU A 331 -6.38 -6.04 -16.24
CA GLU A 331 -6.90 -4.93 -17.02
C GLU A 331 -5.85 -4.42 -18.00
N GLN A 332 -6.29 -4.07 -19.20
CA GLN A 332 -5.40 -3.54 -20.24
C GLN A 332 -6.10 -2.63 -21.23
N GLY A 333 -5.36 -1.69 -21.81
CA GLY A 333 -5.85 -0.76 -22.83
C GLY A 333 -4.83 0.30 -23.20
N ALA A 334 -5.16 1.10 -24.21
CA ALA A 334 -4.30 2.19 -24.66
C ALA A 334 -4.42 3.39 -23.70
N VAL A 335 -3.31 4.09 -23.51
CA VAL A 335 -3.19 5.29 -22.68
C VAL A 335 -2.62 6.42 -23.52
N SER A 336 -3.19 7.61 -23.35
CA SER A 336 -2.70 8.83 -23.98
C SER A 336 -2.74 9.97 -22.97
N ARG A 337 -1.62 10.69 -22.79
CA ARG A 337 -1.46 11.75 -21.78
C ARG A 337 -1.84 11.29 -20.36
N GLY A 338 -1.55 10.03 -20.05
CA GLY A 338 -1.82 9.40 -18.76
C GLY A 338 -3.26 8.99 -18.51
N LEU A 339 -4.15 9.19 -19.48
CA LEU A 339 -5.58 8.89 -19.38
C LEU A 339 -5.95 7.69 -20.25
N LYS A 340 -6.98 6.95 -19.84
CA LYS A 340 -7.49 5.82 -20.64
C LYS A 340 -8.01 6.30 -22.00
N GLN A 341 -7.66 5.57 -23.06
CA GLN A 341 -8.08 5.85 -24.43
C GLN A 341 -8.53 4.57 -25.16
N GLY A 342 -9.59 4.69 -25.96
CA GLY A 342 -10.12 3.63 -26.79
C GLY A 342 -10.63 2.45 -25.96
N LYS A 343 -10.48 1.24 -26.52
CA LYS A 343 -10.97 0.00 -25.91
C LYS A 343 -10.07 -0.46 -24.75
N TRP A 344 -10.70 -0.64 -23.60
CA TRP A 344 -10.15 -1.21 -22.37
C TRP A 344 -10.86 -2.51 -22.05
N ILE A 345 -10.11 -3.52 -21.60
CA ILE A 345 -10.65 -4.84 -21.32
C ILE A 345 -10.17 -5.30 -19.94
N GLY A 346 -11.12 -5.70 -19.10
CA GLY A 346 -10.86 -6.48 -17.89
C GLY A 346 -11.10 -7.97 -18.15
N LYS A 347 -10.19 -8.83 -17.70
CA LYS A 347 -10.31 -10.30 -17.79
C LYS A 347 -10.00 -10.96 -16.46
N TRP A 348 -10.76 -11.98 -16.10
CA TRP A 348 -10.44 -12.82 -14.96
C TRP A 348 -9.16 -13.63 -15.20
N ALA A 349 -8.64 -14.28 -14.16
CA ALA A 349 -7.41 -15.07 -14.22
C ALA A 349 -7.48 -16.23 -15.22
N ASP A 350 -8.67 -16.79 -15.46
CA ASP A 350 -8.95 -17.82 -16.47
C ASP A 350 -9.14 -17.26 -17.90
N SER A 351 -8.83 -15.96 -18.09
CA SER A 351 -8.98 -15.20 -19.35
C SER A 351 -10.40 -14.92 -19.80
N THR A 352 -11.42 -15.30 -19.04
CA THR A 352 -12.80 -14.91 -19.34
C THR A 352 -12.96 -13.38 -19.19
N VAL A 353 -13.75 -12.77 -20.08
CA VAL A 353 -13.95 -11.32 -20.09
C VAL A 353 -14.80 -10.93 -18.87
N TYR A 354 -14.26 -10.01 -18.07
CA TYR A 354 -15.00 -9.35 -17.00
C TYR A 354 -15.76 -8.15 -17.55
N TYR A 355 -15.06 -7.26 -18.26
CA TYR A 355 -15.69 -6.11 -18.90
C TYR A 355 -14.94 -5.66 -20.15
N GLU A 356 -15.62 -4.88 -20.98
CA GLU A 356 -15.05 -4.11 -22.07
C GLU A 356 -15.63 -2.71 -22.05
N GLU A 357 -14.77 -1.71 -22.11
CA GLU A 357 -15.11 -0.30 -21.96
C GLU A 357 -14.44 0.53 -23.05
N VAL A 358 -15.09 1.58 -23.54
CA VAL A 358 -14.54 2.52 -24.52
C VAL A 358 -14.37 3.89 -23.88
N TYR A 359 -13.14 4.39 -23.88
CA TYR A 359 -12.74 5.64 -23.29
C TYR A 359 -12.32 6.68 -24.33
N GLU A 360 -12.59 7.94 -24.04
CA GLU A 360 -12.02 9.09 -24.77
C GLU A 360 -11.47 10.09 -23.76
N SER A 361 -10.15 10.28 -23.76
CA SER A 361 -9.44 11.16 -22.82
C SER A 361 -9.85 10.92 -21.36
N GLY A 362 -9.88 9.66 -20.93
CA GLY A 362 -10.23 9.26 -19.56
C GLY A 362 -11.74 9.20 -19.26
N ILE A 363 -12.59 9.69 -20.17
CA ILE A 363 -14.04 9.69 -20.00
C ILE A 363 -14.60 8.40 -20.63
N LEU A 364 -15.26 7.58 -19.81
CA LEU A 364 -16.01 6.42 -20.30
C LEU A 364 -17.16 6.89 -21.20
N LYS A 365 -17.29 6.30 -22.39
CA LYS A 365 -18.40 6.56 -23.31
C LYS A 365 -19.47 5.50 -23.21
N ASN A 366 -19.06 4.24 -23.22
CA ASN A 366 -19.91 3.07 -23.04
C ASN A 366 -19.03 1.88 -22.66
N GLY A 367 -19.67 0.84 -22.15
CA GLY A 367 -19.04 -0.43 -21.90
C GLY A 367 -20.06 -1.45 -21.44
N PHE A 368 -19.60 -2.69 -21.35
CA PHE A 368 -20.37 -3.77 -20.75
C PHE A 368 -19.52 -4.56 -19.77
N ALA A 369 -20.19 -5.18 -18.81
CA ALA A 369 -19.62 -6.16 -17.90
C ALA A 369 -20.40 -7.47 -17.99
N ILE A 370 -19.72 -8.57 -17.67
CA ILE A 370 -20.32 -9.89 -17.51
C ILE A 370 -20.55 -10.10 -16.02
N GLU A 371 -21.81 -9.98 -15.60
CA GLU A 371 -22.25 -10.15 -14.22
C GLU A 371 -23.18 -11.35 -14.14
N ASP A 372 -22.83 -12.34 -13.31
CA ASP A 372 -23.62 -13.55 -13.12
C ASP A 372 -23.98 -14.27 -14.45
N GLY A 373 -23.05 -14.21 -15.41
CA GLY A 373 -23.19 -14.79 -16.76
C GLY A 373 -23.97 -13.93 -17.76
N GLN A 374 -24.50 -12.77 -17.35
CA GLN A 374 -25.26 -11.87 -18.19
C GLN A 374 -24.45 -10.62 -18.56
N ARG A 375 -24.64 -10.14 -19.79
CA ARG A 375 -24.05 -8.89 -20.27
C ARG A 375 -24.88 -7.71 -19.81
N VAL A 376 -24.27 -6.79 -19.07
CA VAL A 376 -24.88 -5.55 -18.59
C VAL A 376 -24.17 -4.37 -19.22
N GLU A 377 -24.90 -3.56 -19.98
CA GLU A 377 -24.41 -2.32 -20.62
C GLU A 377 -24.49 -1.15 -19.64
N TYR A 378 -23.54 -0.21 -19.73
CA TYR A 378 -23.52 1.01 -18.93
C TYR A 378 -22.71 2.13 -19.60
N GLU A 379 -23.06 3.37 -19.27
CA GLU A 379 -22.33 4.57 -19.71
C GLU A 379 -21.44 5.14 -18.59
N THR A 380 -21.62 4.68 -17.35
CA THR A 380 -20.86 5.11 -16.18
C THR A 380 -20.36 3.88 -15.41
N ALA A 381 -19.05 3.76 -15.23
CA ALA A 381 -18.44 2.60 -14.55
C ALA A 381 -18.74 2.57 -13.04
N LYS A 382 -18.97 3.72 -12.42
CA LYS A 382 -19.30 3.82 -10.98
C LYS A 382 -20.22 5.00 -10.71
N SER A 383 -21.29 4.77 -9.95
CA SER A 383 -22.18 5.82 -9.44
C SER A 383 -22.30 5.72 -7.91
N ASN A 384 -22.43 6.87 -7.25
CA ASN A 384 -22.75 6.90 -5.81
C ASN A 384 -24.26 6.72 -5.62
N PRO A 385 -24.71 6.19 -4.47
CA PRO A 385 -26.11 6.19 -4.12
C PRO A 385 -26.70 7.59 -4.16
N GLN A 386 -27.93 7.70 -4.64
CA GLN A 386 -28.66 8.97 -4.71
C GLN A 386 -29.95 8.88 -3.90
N PHE A 387 -30.20 9.85 -3.03
CA PHE A 387 -31.51 9.93 -2.40
C PHE A 387 -32.53 10.31 -3.49
N LYS A 388 -33.71 9.68 -3.49
CA LYS A 388 -34.78 9.97 -4.46
C LYS A 388 -35.16 11.46 -4.36
N GLY A 389 -35.03 12.20 -5.47
CA GLY A 389 -35.21 13.66 -5.49
C GLY A 389 -33.94 14.47 -5.14
N GLY A 390 -32.81 13.80 -4.94
CA GLY A 390 -31.50 14.41 -4.70
C GLY A 390 -31.26 14.85 -3.26
N VAL A 391 -30.06 15.41 -3.03
CA VAL A 391 -29.57 15.81 -1.71
C VAL A 391 -30.46 16.88 -1.05
N LYS A 392 -31.09 17.76 -1.82
CA LYS A 392 -32.00 18.78 -1.30
C LYS A 392 -33.25 18.15 -0.69
N GLU A 393 -33.88 17.20 -1.37
CA GLU A 393 -35.05 16.48 -0.84
C GLU A 393 -34.66 15.58 0.33
N MET A 394 -33.44 15.04 0.36
CA MET A 394 -32.91 14.34 1.53
C MET A 394 -32.91 15.22 2.79
N TYR A 395 -32.35 16.43 2.70
CA TYR A 395 -32.32 17.34 3.85
C TYR A 395 -33.70 17.85 4.24
N LYS A 396 -34.61 18.04 3.27
CA LYS A 396 -36.01 18.37 3.55
C LYS A 396 -36.73 17.23 4.26
N PHE A 397 -36.55 15.98 3.80
CA PHE A 397 -37.08 14.80 4.46
C PHE A 397 -36.59 14.71 5.90
N LEU A 398 -35.28 14.89 6.12
CA LEU A 398 -34.70 14.93 7.46
C LEU A 398 -35.31 16.05 8.30
N GLY A 399 -35.37 17.28 7.80
CA GLY A 399 -35.93 18.43 8.52
C GLY A 399 -37.41 18.26 8.89
N MET A 400 -38.19 17.59 8.05
CA MET A 400 -39.61 17.29 8.34
C MET A 400 -39.79 16.16 9.36
N ASN A 401 -38.81 15.26 9.48
CA ASN A 401 -38.92 14.08 10.33
C ASN A 401 -38.16 14.20 11.64
N ILE A 402 -37.15 15.07 11.74
CA ILE A 402 -36.36 15.28 12.96
C ILE A 402 -37.16 16.02 14.02
N LYS A 403 -37.11 15.50 15.24
CA LYS A 403 -37.69 16.07 16.45
C LYS A 403 -36.59 16.46 17.42
N PHE A 404 -36.42 17.74 17.69
CA PHE A 404 -35.39 18.20 18.62
C PHE A 404 -35.63 17.59 20.03
N PRO A 405 -34.68 16.81 20.60
CA PRO A 405 -34.87 16.18 21.90
C PRO A 405 -35.05 17.21 23.02
N SER A 406 -36.02 16.99 23.91
CA SER A 406 -36.36 17.94 24.99
C SER A 406 -35.21 18.18 25.98
N LEU A 407 -34.38 17.17 26.24
CA LEU A 407 -33.16 17.30 27.04
C LEU A 407 -32.15 18.22 26.37
N ALA A 408 -31.89 18.00 25.08
CA ALA A 408 -30.99 18.83 24.28
C ALA A 408 -31.49 20.28 24.22
N SER A 409 -32.81 20.50 24.10
CA SER A 409 -33.40 21.84 24.00
C SER A 409 -33.26 22.60 25.32
N ARG A 410 -33.58 21.95 26.45
CA ARG A 410 -33.37 22.55 27.79
C ARG A 410 -31.91 22.88 28.06
N ALA A 411 -31.00 22.05 27.56
CA ALA A 411 -29.55 22.25 27.67
C ALA A 411 -28.97 23.18 26.59
N ARG A 412 -29.80 23.76 25.70
CA ARG A 412 -29.40 24.64 24.58
C ARG A 412 -28.29 24.04 23.70
N VAL A 413 -28.30 22.72 23.55
CA VAL A 413 -27.32 22.00 22.74
C VAL A 413 -27.46 22.44 21.29
N SER A 414 -26.35 22.75 20.64
CA SER A 414 -26.32 23.08 19.22
C SER A 414 -25.07 22.49 18.59
N GLY A 415 -25.19 22.00 17.36
CA GLY A 415 -24.09 21.39 16.65
C GLY A 415 -24.53 20.38 15.61
N GLN A 416 -23.60 19.53 15.20
CA GLN A 416 -23.80 18.53 14.16
C GLN A 416 -23.63 17.11 14.73
N VAL A 417 -24.63 16.27 14.51
CA VAL A 417 -24.53 14.81 14.68
C VAL A 417 -24.18 14.21 13.31
N ARG A 418 -23.22 13.29 13.27
CA ARG A 418 -22.77 12.64 12.04
C ARG A 418 -23.05 11.16 12.11
N ILE A 419 -23.92 10.68 11.22
CA ILE A 419 -24.30 9.26 11.14
C ILE A 419 -23.72 8.68 9.86
N SER A 420 -23.00 7.57 9.98
CA SER A 420 -22.67 6.71 8.83
C SER A 420 -23.65 5.54 8.76
N PHE A 421 -23.93 5.08 7.54
CA PHE A 421 -24.80 3.95 7.25
C PHE A 421 -24.46 3.39 5.87
N THR A 422 -24.91 2.19 5.56
CA THR A 422 -24.74 1.56 4.25
C THR A 422 -26.05 1.62 3.48
N VAL A 423 -26.02 2.15 2.25
CA VAL A 423 -27.11 1.95 1.28
C VAL A 423 -26.90 0.59 0.61
N CYS A 424 -27.90 -0.27 0.67
CA CYS A 424 -27.93 -1.60 0.08
C CYS A 424 -28.26 -1.57 -1.41
N GLU A 425 -28.11 -2.72 -2.06
CA GLU A 425 -28.36 -2.93 -3.50
C GLU A 425 -29.82 -2.69 -3.91
N ASP A 426 -30.75 -2.78 -2.96
CA ASP A 426 -32.19 -2.51 -3.12
C ASP A 426 -32.60 -1.08 -2.70
N GLY A 427 -31.65 -0.24 -2.29
CA GLY A 427 -31.91 1.10 -1.77
C GLY A 427 -32.39 1.16 -0.32
N SER A 428 -32.45 0.02 0.39
CA SER A 428 -32.59 0.01 1.86
C SER A 428 -31.32 0.54 2.53
N VAL A 429 -31.42 0.92 3.80
CA VAL A 429 -30.25 1.35 4.59
C VAL A 429 -30.01 0.42 5.78
N CYS A 430 -28.75 0.18 6.13
CA CYS A 430 -28.33 -0.66 7.27
C CYS A 430 -26.97 -0.19 7.83
N ASP A 431 -26.35 -0.98 8.74
CA ASP A 431 -25.00 -0.75 9.29
C ASP A 431 -24.76 0.66 9.86
N TYR A 432 -25.71 1.15 10.65
CA TYR A 432 -25.67 2.49 11.22
C TYR A 432 -24.58 2.63 12.29
N LYS A 433 -23.85 3.74 12.26
CA LYS A 433 -22.90 4.11 13.30
C LYS A 433 -22.92 5.61 13.55
N VAL A 434 -22.91 5.99 14.82
CA VAL A 434 -22.68 7.38 15.24
C VAL A 434 -21.18 7.64 15.14
N GLU A 435 -20.79 8.53 14.23
CA GLU A 435 -19.39 8.95 14.06
C GLU A 435 -19.07 10.19 14.89
N GLN A 436 -20.09 11.03 15.15
CA GLN A 436 -19.99 12.21 16.01
C GLN A 436 -21.35 12.47 16.63
N GLY A 437 -21.39 12.66 17.95
CA GLY A 437 -22.60 12.95 18.73
C GLY A 437 -22.50 14.29 19.47
N LEU A 438 -23.63 14.74 20.02
CA LEU A 438 -23.74 15.94 20.88
C LEU A 438 -24.24 15.60 22.29
N GLY A 439 -24.63 14.35 22.53
CA GLY A 439 -25.33 13.87 23.71
C GLY A 439 -26.82 14.21 23.71
N PHE A 440 -27.44 14.05 24.88
CA PHE A 440 -28.80 14.50 25.18
C PHE A 440 -29.90 13.91 24.29
N GLY A 441 -29.66 12.73 23.71
CA GLY A 441 -30.60 12.00 22.85
C GLY A 441 -30.62 12.47 21.38
N THR A 442 -29.68 13.33 20.98
CA THR A 442 -29.59 13.81 19.59
C THR A 442 -29.15 12.70 18.63
N GLU A 443 -28.31 11.77 19.10
CA GLU A 443 -27.84 10.60 18.35
C GLU A 443 -28.97 9.64 18.04
N ASP A 444 -29.79 9.32 19.04
CA ASP A 444 -30.92 8.42 18.91
C ASP A 444 -31.94 8.97 17.90
N GLU A 445 -32.21 10.27 17.98
CA GLU A 445 -33.11 10.93 17.06
C GLU A 445 -32.53 11.01 15.62
N ALA A 446 -31.27 11.39 15.49
CA ALA A 446 -30.59 11.41 14.20
C ALA A 446 -30.60 10.03 13.55
N MET A 447 -30.30 8.98 14.33
CA MET A 447 -30.33 7.60 13.87
C MET A 447 -31.75 7.16 13.49
N ARG A 448 -32.79 7.53 14.25
CA ARG A 448 -34.18 7.25 13.92
C ARG A 448 -34.57 7.90 12.58
N ALA A 449 -34.24 9.16 12.38
CA ALA A 449 -34.52 9.88 11.12
C ALA A 449 -33.79 9.25 9.92
N VAL A 450 -32.52 8.86 10.09
CA VAL A 450 -31.76 8.16 9.05
C VAL A 450 -32.36 6.78 8.74
N LYS A 451 -32.83 6.04 9.75
CA LYS A 451 -33.53 4.75 9.53
C LYS A 451 -34.79 4.91 8.69
N MET A 452 -35.52 6.02 8.83
CA MET A 452 -36.70 6.32 8.01
C MET A 452 -36.39 6.56 6.53
N MET A 453 -35.13 6.81 6.18
CA MET A 453 -34.70 6.99 4.78
C MET A 453 -34.61 5.66 4.02
N SER A 454 -34.83 4.51 4.68
CA SER A 454 -34.76 3.19 4.04
C SER A 454 -35.76 3.07 2.89
N GLY A 455 -35.30 2.63 1.72
CA GLY A 455 -36.12 2.54 0.50
C GLY A 455 -36.28 3.87 -0.25
N HIS A 456 -35.75 4.98 0.29
CA HIS A 456 -35.72 6.29 -0.38
C HIS A 456 -34.41 6.54 -1.15
N TRP A 457 -33.55 5.54 -1.28
CA TRP A 457 -32.30 5.63 -2.04
C TRP A 457 -32.39 4.87 -3.35
N GLU A 458 -31.75 5.41 -4.37
CA GLU A 458 -31.22 4.67 -5.49
C GLU A 458 -29.84 4.14 -5.10
N PRO A 459 -29.57 2.84 -5.29
CA PRO A 459 -28.29 2.24 -4.90
C PRO A 459 -27.15 2.83 -5.73
N GLY A 460 -25.94 2.78 -5.17
CA GLY A 460 -24.75 3.01 -5.98
C GLY A 460 -24.55 1.84 -6.94
N THR A 461 -24.00 2.11 -8.13
CA THR A 461 -23.73 1.06 -9.11
C THR A 461 -22.24 0.98 -9.44
N MET A 462 -21.77 -0.21 -9.76
CA MET A 462 -20.46 -0.48 -10.34
C MET A 462 -20.67 -1.33 -11.58
N ARG A 463 -20.33 -0.78 -12.76
CA ARG A 463 -20.51 -1.43 -14.07
C ARG A 463 -21.91 -1.99 -14.28
N GLY A 464 -22.91 -1.17 -13.95
CA GLY A 464 -24.34 -1.51 -14.06
C GLY A 464 -24.88 -2.39 -12.92
N LYS A 465 -24.04 -3.01 -12.09
CA LYS A 465 -24.47 -3.80 -10.94
C LYS A 465 -24.66 -2.92 -9.69
N PRO A 466 -25.83 -2.95 -9.03
CA PRO A 466 -26.00 -2.33 -7.72
C PRO A 466 -24.99 -2.88 -6.71
N VAL A 467 -24.41 -2.01 -5.89
CA VAL A 467 -23.45 -2.39 -4.86
C VAL A 467 -23.76 -1.68 -3.55
N ARG A 468 -23.41 -2.33 -2.44
CA ARG A 468 -23.48 -1.71 -1.11
C ARG A 468 -22.47 -0.58 -1.00
N VAL A 469 -22.91 0.60 -0.59
CA VAL A 469 -22.06 1.78 -0.42
C VAL A 469 -22.28 2.40 0.94
N ARG A 470 -21.19 2.61 1.69
CA ARG A 470 -21.23 3.37 2.94
C ARG A 470 -21.37 4.86 2.63
N CYS A 471 -22.42 5.46 3.17
CA CYS A 471 -22.73 6.88 3.13
C CYS A 471 -22.56 7.50 4.52
N GLN A 472 -22.47 8.83 4.55
CA GLN A 472 -22.43 9.60 5.78
C GLN A 472 -23.27 10.86 5.60
N VAL A 473 -24.11 11.16 6.59
CA VAL A 473 -24.97 12.34 6.58
C VAL A 473 -24.73 13.16 7.85
N PRO A 474 -24.37 14.44 7.72
CA PRO A 474 -24.38 15.39 8.82
C PRO A 474 -25.80 15.91 9.08
N ILE A 475 -26.21 15.91 10.34
CA ILE A 475 -27.52 16.40 10.81
C ILE A 475 -27.29 17.51 11.82
N ASN A 476 -27.76 18.71 11.50
CA ASN A 476 -27.60 19.87 12.37
C ASN A 476 -28.78 19.97 13.36
N PHE A 477 -28.47 20.05 14.64
CA PHE A 477 -29.39 20.45 15.69
C PHE A 477 -29.06 21.88 16.10
N GLN A 478 -30.05 22.78 15.99
CA GLN A 478 -29.95 24.15 16.49
C GLN A 478 -31.06 24.39 17.51
N SER A 479 -30.69 24.82 18.71
CA SER A 479 -31.67 25.34 19.65
C SER A 479 -32.22 26.64 19.08
N ILE A 480 -33.54 26.75 19.00
CA ILE A 480 -34.24 28.02 18.77
C ILE A 480 -34.21 28.84 20.05
#